data_AF-A0A968X4P9-F1
#
_entry.id   AF-A0A968X4P9-F1
#
_cell.length_a   1.000
_cell.length_b   1.000
_cell.length_c   1.000
_cell.angle_alpha   90.00
_cell.angle_beta   90.00
_cell.angle_gamma   90.00
#
_symmetry.space_group_name_H-M   'P 1'
#
loop_
_entity.id
_entity.type
_entity.pdbx_description
1 polymer ?
#
loop_
_entity_poly.entity_id
_entity_poly.type
_entity_poly.pdbx_seq_one_letter_code
_entity_poly.pdbx_strand_id
1 'polypeptide(L)'
;MLEKPNLADDDIIERLRQHHGIDVAALEFLPIGNDVGTYVYRVAGRDGATHFLKARRAPMYEPSVVVPHFLNAQGLHQVVSPLPTRQGGAVGAAGPVQLNLVSVYRGPHWHGLGAECGAVD
;
A
#
# COMPACT_ATOMS: atom_id res chain seq x y z
N MET A 1 -7.96 -8.74 -17.59
CA MET A 1 -8.55 -8.28 -16.31
C MET A 1 -7.74 -8.92 -15.20
N LEU A 2 -7.28 -8.16 -14.20
CA LEU A 2 -6.58 -8.74 -13.05
C LEU A 2 -7.62 -9.35 -12.11
N GLU A 3 -7.41 -10.61 -11.73
CA GLU A 3 -8.26 -11.30 -10.77
C GLU A 3 -7.69 -11.19 -9.36
N LYS A 4 -8.59 -11.17 -8.37
CA LYS A 4 -8.20 -11.17 -6.97
C LYS A 4 -7.40 -12.45 -6.70
N PRO A 5 -6.20 -12.35 -6.10
CA PRO A 5 -5.42 -13.55 -5.80
C PRO A 5 -6.14 -14.40 -4.75
N ASN A 6 -5.86 -15.70 -4.76
CA ASN A 6 -6.18 -16.58 -3.62
C ASN A 6 -5.27 -16.23 -2.43
N LEU A 7 -5.61 -15.14 -1.75
CA LEU A 7 -4.99 -14.61 -0.55
C LEU A 7 -6.12 -14.16 0.37
N ALA A 8 -6.16 -14.68 1.60
CA ALA A 8 -7.21 -14.35 2.54
C ALA A 8 -7.11 -12.89 2.98
N ASP A 9 -8.23 -12.18 2.97
CA ASP A 9 -8.25 -10.78 3.40
C ASP A 9 -7.90 -10.64 4.88
N ASP A 10 -8.30 -11.61 5.71
CA ASP A 10 -7.97 -11.63 7.14
C ASP A 10 -6.46 -11.73 7.38
N ASP A 11 -5.73 -12.52 6.57
CA ASP A 11 -4.27 -12.60 6.65
C ASP A 11 -3.64 -11.24 6.30
N ILE A 12 -4.17 -10.54 5.30
CA ILE A 12 -3.70 -9.20 4.92
C ILE A 12 -3.94 -8.23 6.08
N ILE A 13 -5.14 -8.22 6.64
CA ILE A 13 -5.54 -7.33 7.74
C ILE A 13 -4.68 -7.57 8.98
N GLU A 14 -4.48 -8.83 9.37
CA GLU A 14 -3.64 -9.20 10.50
C GLU A 14 -2.21 -8.69 10.32
N ARG A 15 -1.64 -8.88 9.13
CA ARG A 15 -0.27 -8.44 8.82
C ARG A 15 -0.14 -6.93 8.75
N LEU A 16 -1.14 -6.21 8.25
CA LEU A 16 -1.17 -4.74 8.29
C LEU A 16 -1.18 -4.24 9.73
N ARG A 17 -1.97 -4.86 10.61
CA ARG A 17 -1.98 -4.54 12.05
C ARG A 17 -0.62 -4.82 12.70
N GLN A 18 -0.03 -5.98 12.45
CA GLN A 18 1.24 -6.39 13.06
C GLN A 18 2.41 -5.54 12.57
N HIS A 19 2.55 -5.37 11.26
CA HIS A 19 3.71 -4.73 10.66
C HIS A 19 3.59 -3.22 10.59
N HIS A 20 2.40 -2.66 10.35
CA HIS A 20 2.21 -1.22 10.17
C HIS A 20 1.40 -0.57 11.30
N GLY A 21 0.79 -1.35 12.19
CA GLY A 21 -0.05 -0.80 13.25
C GLY A 21 -1.40 -0.28 12.77
N ILE A 22 -1.81 -0.61 11.55
CA ILE A 22 -3.04 -0.10 10.95
C ILE A 22 -4.20 -1.00 11.35
N ASP A 23 -5.22 -0.40 11.96
CA ASP A 23 -6.51 -1.04 12.19
C ASP A 23 -7.41 -0.83 10.98
N VAL A 24 -7.61 -1.90 10.20
CA VAL A 24 -8.32 -1.85 8.92
C VAL A 24 -9.83 -1.85 9.17
N ALA A 25 -10.50 -0.82 8.64
CA ALA A 25 -11.96 -0.71 8.58
C ALA A 25 -12.53 -1.39 7.33
N ALA A 26 -11.85 -1.26 6.18
CA ALA A 26 -12.23 -1.91 4.94
C ALA A 26 -11.01 -2.22 4.05
N LEU A 27 -11.07 -3.35 3.35
CA LEU A 27 -10.07 -3.77 2.38
C LEU A 27 -10.76 -4.10 1.06
N GLU A 28 -10.33 -3.46 -0.02
CA GLU A 28 -10.94 -3.62 -1.34
C GLU A 28 -9.88 -3.93 -2.39
N PHE A 29 -10.07 -5.02 -3.14
CA PHE A 29 -9.20 -5.35 -4.26
C PHE A 29 -9.50 -4.43 -5.44
N LEU A 30 -8.45 -3.83 -6.00
CA LEU A 30 -8.52 -3.00 -7.19
C LEU A 30 -7.90 -3.78 -8.36
N PRO A 31 -8.64 -4.04 -9.46
CA PRO A 31 -8.15 -4.79 -10.61
C PRO A 31 -7.25 -3.94 -11.51
N ILE A 32 -6.22 -3.36 -10.91
CA ILE A 32 -5.26 -2.41 -11.46
C ILE A 32 -3.84 -2.83 -11.08
N GLY A 33 -2.86 -2.34 -11.82
CA GLY A 33 -1.45 -2.62 -11.55
C GLY A 33 -0.71 -2.93 -12.83
N ASN A 34 0.46 -2.32 -12.99
CA ASN A 34 1.30 -2.48 -14.18
C ASN A 34 2.50 -3.41 -13.94
N ASP A 35 2.68 -3.82 -12.68
CA ASP A 35 3.78 -4.67 -12.25
C ASP A 35 3.33 -6.13 -12.26
N VAL A 36 4.05 -7.00 -12.98
CA VAL A 36 3.74 -8.43 -13.07
C VAL A 36 3.68 -9.05 -11.67
N GLY A 37 2.60 -9.80 -11.40
CA GLY A 37 2.41 -10.48 -10.11
C GLY A 37 2.12 -9.55 -8.93
N THR A 38 1.72 -8.30 -9.20
CA THR A 38 1.29 -7.32 -8.18
C THR A 38 -0.22 -7.20 -8.16
N TYR A 39 -0.77 -7.20 -6.96
CA TYR A 39 -2.18 -6.98 -6.66
C TYR A 39 -2.30 -5.72 -5.83
N VAL A 40 -3.24 -4.85 -6.17
CA VAL A 40 -3.44 -3.58 -5.49
C VAL A 40 -4.72 -3.64 -4.67
N TYR A 41 -4.64 -3.17 -3.44
CA TYR A 41 -5.81 -3.01 -2.58
C TYR A 41 -5.92 -1.57 -2.08
N ARG A 42 -7.15 -1.09 -1.91
CA ARG A 42 -7.44 0.08 -1.10
C ARG A 42 -7.65 -0.37 0.34
N VAL A 43 -6.94 0.25 1.26
CA VAL A 43 -7.04 0.02 2.70
C VAL A 43 -7.63 1.28 3.32
N ALA A 44 -8.80 1.19 3.93
CA ALA A 44 -9.35 2.24 4.78
C ALA A 44 -9.04 1.90 6.24
N GLY A 45 -8.31 2.77 6.94
CA GLY A 45 -8.05 2.68 8.36
C GLY A 45 -9.22 3.20 9.19
N ARG A 46 -9.37 2.72 10.43
CA ARG A 46 -10.37 3.25 11.38
C ARG A 46 -10.08 4.67 11.85
N ASP A 47 -8.85 5.13 11.67
CA ASP A 47 -8.42 6.51 11.90
C ASP A 47 -8.84 7.48 10.77
N GLY A 48 -9.50 6.98 9.72
CA GLY A 48 -9.92 7.75 8.56
C GLY A 48 -8.83 7.89 7.49
N ALA A 49 -7.64 7.32 7.69
CA ALA A 49 -6.60 7.31 6.68
C ALA A 49 -6.91 6.28 5.57
N THR A 50 -6.57 6.62 4.33
CA THR A 50 -6.65 5.71 3.19
C THR A 50 -5.26 5.43 2.65
N HIS A 51 -4.97 4.17 2.40
CA HIS A 51 -3.70 3.70 1.85
C HIS A 51 -3.93 2.80 0.64
N PHE A 52 -2.90 2.69 -0.20
CA PHE A 52 -2.81 1.63 -1.20
C PHE A 52 -1.82 0.57 -0.72
N LEU A 53 -2.26 -0.68 -0.76
CA LEU A 53 -1.42 -1.84 -0.52
C LEU A 53 -1.03 -2.47 -1.85
N LYS A 54 0.27 -2.64 -2.06
CA LYS A 54 0.80 -3.52 -3.11
C LYS A 54 1.18 -4.86 -2.47
N ALA A 55 0.47 -5.92 -2.86
CA ALA A 55 0.80 -7.29 -2.53
C ALA A 55 1.47 -7.97 -3.73
N ARG A 56 2.65 -8.58 -3.53
CA ARG A 56 3.43 -9.19 -4.62
C ARG A 56 3.79 -10.63 -4.31
N ARG A 57 3.62 -11.52 -5.31
CA ARG A 57 4.09 -12.92 -5.24
C ARG A 57 5.59 -13.05 -5.47
N ALA A 58 6.16 -12.18 -6.29
CA ALA A 58 7.60 -12.12 -6.52
C ALA A 58 8.29 -11.25 -5.46
N PRO A 59 9.57 -11.51 -5.16
CA PRO A 59 10.37 -10.61 -4.33
C PRO A 59 10.30 -9.17 -4.85
N MET A 60 10.18 -8.21 -3.93
CA MET A 60 10.30 -6.80 -4.27
C MET A 60 11.73 -6.50 -4.69
N TYR A 61 11.85 -5.75 -5.79
CA TYR A 61 13.11 -5.15 -6.18
C TYR A 61 13.47 -4.08 -5.15
N GLU A 62 14.42 -4.36 -4.28
CA GLU A 62 14.76 -3.52 -3.11
C GLU A 62 14.93 -2.02 -3.44
N PRO A 63 15.59 -1.61 -4.54
CA PRO A 63 15.69 -0.20 -4.90
C PRO A 63 14.34 0.48 -5.14
N SER A 64 13.29 -0.25 -5.54
CA SER A 64 11.94 0.31 -5.72
C SER A 64 11.27 0.71 -4.39
N VAL A 65 11.84 0.29 -3.26
CA VAL A 65 11.36 0.61 -1.90
C VAL A 65 12.31 1.60 -1.23
N VAL A 66 13.61 1.31 -1.26
CA VAL A 66 14.64 2.10 -0.56
C VAL A 66 14.79 3.50 -1.15
N VAL A 67 14.81 3.63 -2.48
CA VAL A 67 15.02 4.94 -3.12
C VAL A 67 13.86 5.89 -2.84
N PRO A 68 12.58 5.53 -3.05
CA PRO A 68 11.47 6.42 -2.70
C PRO A 68 11.41 6.76 -1.20
N HIS A 69 11.74 5.81 -0.33
CA HIS A 69 11.80 6.05 1.11
C HIS A 69 12.89 7.06 1.47
N PHE A 70 14.09 6.90 0.93
CA PHE A 70 15.20 7.83 1.13
C PHE A 70 14.84 9.24 0.64
N LEU A 71 14.31 9.37 -0.58
CA LEU A 71 13.93 10.68 -1.15
C LEU A 71 12.86 11.37 -0.29
N ASN A 72 11.87 10.63 0.19
CA ASN A 72 10.85 11.18 1.09
C ASN A 72 11.44 11.65 2.43
N ALA A 73 12.38 10.89 3.00
CA ALA A 73 13.11 11.29 4.20
C ALA A 73 13.99 12.54 3.98
N GLN A 74 14.38 12.85 2.74
CA GLN A 74 15.05 14.10 2.36
C GLN A 74 14.08 15.27 2.10
N GLY A 75 12.77 15.10 2.32
CA GLY A 75 11.76 16.14 2.11
C GLY A 75 11.20 16.20 0.68
N LEU A 76 11.58 15.26 -0.21
CA LEU A 76 10.98 15.14 -1.53
C LEU A 76 9.65 14.40 -1.41
N HIS A 77 8.56 15.14 -1.22
CA HIS A 77 7.23 14.55 -1.05
C HIS A 77 6.52 14.20 -2.36
N GLN A 78 7.10 14.56 -3.51
CA GLN A 78 6.54 14.23 -4.84
C GLN A 78 6.81 12.77 -5.26
N VAL A 79 7.39 11.94 -4.38
CA VAL A 79 7.53 10.50 -4.60
C VAL A 79 6.50 9.72 -3.77
N VAL A 80 5.97 8.65 -4.36
CA VAL A 80 5.12 7.70 -3.65
C VAL A 80 6.03 6.80 -2.80
N SER A 81 6.24 7.22 -1.55
CA SER A 81 7.06 6.48 -0.60
C SER A 81 6.25 5.40 0.13
N PRO A 82 6.81 4.20 0.30
CA PRO A 82 6.34 3.23 1.27
C PRO A 82 6.21 3.80 2.67
N LEU A 83 5.16 3.36 3.37
CA LEU A 83 5.04 3.52 4.80
C LEU A 83 5.98 2.55 5.51
N PRO A 84 6.75 3.03 6.50
CA PRO A 84 7.57 2.15 7.31
C PRO A 84 6.69 1.19 8.12
N THR A 85 7.24 0.03 8.39
CA THR A 85 6.77 -0.92 9.39
C THR A 85 7.18 -0.43 10.79
N ARG A 86 6.58 -0.99 11.83
CA ARG A 86 6.92 -0.74 13.23
C ARG A 86 8.38 -1.06 13.57
N GLN A 87 9.03 -1.91 12.79
CA GLN A 87 10.45 -2.28 12.93
C GLN A 87 11.38 -1.39 12.08
N GLY A 88 10.87 -0.34 11.44
CA GLY A 88 11.65 0.63 10.65
C GLY A 88 11.93 0.23 9.20
N GLY A 89 11.77 -1.05 8.82
CA GLY A 89 11.81 -1.48 7.40
C GLY A 89 10.53 -1.10 6.64
N ALA A 90 10.50 -1.20 5.31
CA ALA A 90 9.36 -0.75 4.48
C ALA A 90 8.59 -1.89 3.78
N VAL A 91 8.93 -3.15 4.06
CA VAL A 91 8.27 -4.34 3.50
C VAL A 91 7.88 -5.29 4.63
N GLY A 92 6.61 -5.70 4.63
CA GLY A 92 6.08 -6.79 5.46
C GLY A 92 5.83 -8.06 4.64
N ALA A 93 5.39 -9.14 5.29
CA ALA A 93 5.07 -10.40 4.61
C ALA A 93 3.71 -10.96 5.06
N ALA A 94 2.99 -11.62 4.15
CA ALA A 94 1.75 -12.35 4.43
C ALA A 94 1.74 -13.67 3.64
N GLY A 95 2.01 -14.80 4.31
CA GLY A 95 2.14 -16.09 3.63
C GLY A 95 3.23 -16.04 2.53
N PRO A 96 2.93 -16.42 1.28
CA PRO A 96 3.90 -16.40 0.18
C PRO A 96 4.06 -15.02 -0.49
N VAL A 97 3.37 -13.97 -0.01
CA VAL A 97 3.43 -12.64 -0.64
C VAL A 97 4.16 -11.62 0.23
N GLN A 98 4.85 -10.69 -0.44
CA GLN A 98 5.42 -9.50 0.17
C GLN A 98 4.43 -8.34 0.09
N LEU A 99 4.35 -7.55 1.16
CA LEU A 99 3.44 -6.43 1.31
C LEU A 99 4.22 -5.13 1.42
N ASN A 100 3.83 -4.14 0.62
CA ASN A 100 4.32 -2.78 0.73
C ASN A 100 3.13 -1.83 0.68
N LEU A 101 3.00 -1.04 1.73
CA LEU A 101 1.94 -0.08 1.86
C LEU A 101 2.44 1.31 1.48
N VAL A 102 1.66 2.05 0.72
CA VAL A 102 1.92 3.47 0.41
C VAL A 102 0.70 4.28 0.82
N SER A 103 0.92 5.46 1.39
CA SER A 103 -0.19 6.38 1.66
C SER A 103 -0.69 7.02 0.37
N VAL A 104 -1.98 7.32 0.33
CA VAL A 104 -2.54 8.15 -0.75
C VAL A 104 -1.89 9.53 -0.69
N TYR A 105 -1.19 9.90 -1.76
CA TYR A 105 -0.69 11.27 -1.93
C TYR A 105 -1.87 12.19 -2.30
N ARG A 106 -2.25 13.10 -1.40
CA ARG A 106 -3.28 14.12 -1.64
C ARG A 106 -2.66 15.37 -2.26
N GLY A 107 -2.16 15.24 -3.50
CA GLY A 107 -1.64 16.38 -4.26
C GLY A 107 -2.54 16.74 -5.44
N PRO A 108 -2.48 18.00 -5.93
CA PRO A 108 -3.37 18.52 -6.98
C PRO A 108 -3.23 17.83 -8.35
N HIS A 109 -2.25 16.94 -8.53
CA HIS A 109 -2.00 16.22 -9.79
C HIS A 109 -2.21 14.70 -9.67
N TRP A 110 -2.73 14.21 -8.54
CA TRP A 110 -3.09 12.80 -8.39
C TRP A 110 -4.46 12.53 -9.03
N HIS A 111 -4.47 12.08 -10.29
CA HIS A 111 -5.69 11.71 -11.03
C HIS A 111 -5.89 10.18 -11.14
N GLY A 112 -5.13 9.37 -10.39
CA GLY A 112 -5.07 7.92 -10.59
C GLY A 112 -5.83 7.11 -9.55
N LEU A 113 -6.73 6.23 -10.04
CA LEU A 113 -7.39 5.11 -9.36
C LEU A 113 -8.75 5.41 -8.70
N GLY A 114 -9.66 6.07 -9.42
CA GLY A 114 -11.12 5.94 -9.22
C GLY A 114 -11.67 6.27 -7.83
N ALA A 115 -10.91 6.97 -7.00
CA ALA A 115 -11.35 7.41 -5.69
C ALA A 115 -11.85 8.84 -5.81
N GLU A 116 -13.14 9.00 -6.11
CA GLU A 116 -13.87 10.16 -5.61
C GLU A 116 -13.91 10.02 -4.08
N CYS A 117 -12.85 10.48 -3.41
CA CYS A 117 -12.92 10.76 -1.99
C CYS A 117 -13.59 12.12 -1.91
N GLY A 118 -14.85 12.15 -1.47
CA GLY A 118 -15.61 13.38 -1.27
C GLY A 118 -14.75 14.43 -0.57
N ALA A 119 -14.76 15.64 -1.12
CA ALA A 119 -14.22 16.81 -0.45
C ALA A 119 -14.88 16.87 0.93
N VAL A 120 -14.06 16.82 1.97
CA VAL A 120 -14.50 17.27 3.28
C VAL A 120 -14.17 18.76 3.28
N ASP A 121 -15.23 19.58 3.30
CA ASP A 121 -15.16 21.04 3.39
C ASP A 121 -14.32 21.51 4.58
#